data_AF-A0A932HAH3-F1
#
_entry.id   AF-A0A932HAH3-F1
#
_cell.length_a   1.000
_cell.length_b   1.000
_cell.length_c   1.000
_cell.angle_alpha   90.00
_cell.angle_beta   90.00
_cell.angle_gamma   90.00
#
_symmetry.space_group_name_H-M   'P 1'
#
loop_
_entity.id
_entity.type
_entity.pdbx_description
1 polymer ?
#
loop_
_entity_poly.entity_id
_entity_poly.type
_entity_poly.pdbx_seq_one_letter_code
_entity_poly.pdbx_strand_id
1 'polypeptide(L)'
;MIIMKRFLRLLLFAAACAAALAPAQTPPPFPRLQISTPVERPVALESVTVTTDIRGALAFTSVEMVFFNPNRRQLEGELQFPLLDGQRVVGLALDVDGKLRDAVAVEKARR
;
A
#
# COMPACT_ATOMS: atom_id res chain seq x y z
N MET A 1 45.89 -32.45 -10.96
CA MET A 1 44.61 -32.04 -11.60
C MET A 1 43.35 -32.62 -10.92
N ILE A 2 43.36 -33.01 -9.62
CA ILE A 2 42.18 -33.58 -8.93
C ILE A 2 41.72 -32.67 -7.77
N ILE A 3 42.67 -31.99 -7.12
CA ILE A 3 42.43 -31.05 -6.02
C ILE A 3 41.65 -29.80 -6.46
N MET A 4 41.97 -29.24 -7.64
CA MET A 4 41.33 -28.01 -8.16
C MET A 4 39.84 -28.19 -8.52
N LYS A 5 39.42 -29.40 -8.94
CA LYS A 5 38.01 -29.72 -9.23
C LYS A 5 37.14 -29.87 -7.97
N ARG A 6 37.75 -30.20 -6.82
CA ARG A 6 37.04 -30.28 -5.52
C ARG A 6 36.79 -28.88 -4.93
N PHE A 7 37.75 -27.97 -5.07
CA PHE A 7 37.60 -26.57 -4.68
C PHE A 7 36.52 -25.84 -5.50
N LEU A 8 36.46 -26.07 -6.81
CA LEU A 8 35.45 -25.46 -7.68
C LEU A 8 34.02 -25.93 -7.36
N ARG A 9 33.84 -27.19 -6.93
CA ARG A 9 32.55 -27.72 -6.48
C ARG A 9 32.12 -27.17 -5.12
N LEU A 10 33.07 -26.92 -4.21
CA LEU A 10 32.79 -26.32 -2.90
C LEU A 10 32.36 -24.85 -3.04
N LEU A 11 33.00 -24.10 -3.94
CA LEU A 11 32.62 -22.71 -4.27
C LEU A 11 31.23 -22.63 -4.93
N LEU A 12 30.88 -23.56 -5.83
CA LEU A 12 29.54 -23.61 -6.42
C LEU A 12 28.45 -23.94 -5.40
N PHE A 13 28.74 -24.79 -4.41
CA PHE A 13 27.78 -25.15 -3.37
C PHE A 13 27.54 -24.00 -2.37
N ALA A 14 28.60 -23.25 -2.03
CA ALA A 14 28.48 -22.07 -1.18
C ALA A 14 27.65 -20.95 -1.84
N ALA A 15 27.79 -20.74 -3.15
CA ALA A 15 26.99 -19.75 -3.89
C ALA A 15 25.49 -20.12 -3.96
N ALA A 16 25.16 -21.42 -4.09
CA ALA A 16 23.78 -21.89 -4.09
C ALA A 16 23.11 -21.74 -2.71
N CYS A 17 23.86 -21.87 -1.61
CA CYS A 17 23.34 -21.70 -0.25
C CYS A 17 23.05 -20.23 0.09
N ALA A 18 23.83 -19.29 -0.46
CA ALA A 18 23.61 -17.85 -0.27
C ALA A 18 22.33 -17.33 -0.96
N ALA A 19 21.97 -17.88 -2.13
CA ALA A 19 20.73 -17.50 -2.82
C ALA A 19 19.45 -17.97 -2.11
N ALA A 20 19.54 -19.04 -1.31
CA ALA A 20 18.41 -19.60 -0.57
C ALA A 20 18.11 -18.87 0.76
N LEU A 21 19.00 -17.98 1.21
CA LEU A 21 18.85 -17.23 2.47
C LEU A 21 18.40 -15.78 2.29
N ALA A 22 18.07 -15.34 1.07
CA ALA A 22 17.48 -14.03 0.88
C ALA A 22 16.12 -13.99 1.63
N PRO A 23 15.92 -13.08 2.61
CA PRO A 23 14.63 -12.95 3.26
C PRO A 23 13.59 -12.62 2.20
N ALA A 24 12.49 -13.37 2.16
CA ALA A 24 11.37 -13.06 1.29
C ALA A 24 10.86 -11.67 1.66
N GLN A 25 11.12 -10.68 0.79
CA GLN A 25 10.58 -9.34 0.96
C GLN A 25 9.07 -9.42 0.81
N THR A 26 8.33 -9.26 1.91
CA THR A 26 6.88 -9.19 1.86
C THR A 26 6.51 -7.90 1.13
N PRO A 27 5.73 -7.94 0.04
CA PRO A 27 5.34 -6.72 -0.66
C PRO A 27 4.57 -5.81 0.31
N PRO A 28 4.81 -4.49 0.25
CA PRO A 28 4.13 -3.56 1.13
C PRO A 28 2.60 -3.62 0.90
N PRO A 29 1.80 -3.45 1.95
CA PRO A 29 0.35 -3.39 1.82
C PRO A 29 -0.04 -2.13 1.03
N PHE A 30 -1.03 -2.26 0.14
CA PHE A 30 -1.53 -1.16 -0.69
C PHE A 30 -2.93 -0.69 -0.23
N PRO A 31 -3.28 0.57 -0.49
CA PRO A 31 -4.63 1.09 -0.22
C PRO A 31 -5.70 0.31 -0.97
N ARG A 32 -6.84 0.06 -0.33
CA ARG A 32 -7.98 -0.65 -0.95
C ARG A 32 -9.31 -0.06 -0.51
N LEU A 33 -10.25 0.03 -1.46
CA LEU A 33 -11.64 0.35 -1.17
C LEU A 33 -12.44 -0.96 -1.06
N GLN A 34 -12.98 -1.24 0.11
CA GLN A 34 -13.80 -2.43 0.37
C GLN A 34 -15.27 -2.03 0.42
N ILE A 35 -16.11 -2.60 -0.45
CA ILE A 35 -17.56 -2.33 -0.45
C ILE A 35 -18.27 -3.33 0.45
N SER A 36 -19.14 -2.84 1.34
CA SER A 36 -19.78 -3.67 2.38
C SER A 36 -20.88 -4.60 1.85
N THR A 37 -21.38 -4.35 0.64
CA THR A 37 -22.48 -5.12 0.02
C THR A 37 -22.06 -5.70 -1.33
N PRO A 38 -22.67 -6.81 -1.80
CA PRO A 38 -22.48 -7.30 -3.16
C PRO A 38 -22.79 -6.21 -4.18
N VAL A 39 -22.00 -6.11 -5.26
CA VAL A 39 -22.18 -5.10 -6.31
C VAL A 39 -22.34 -5.74 -7.68
N GLU A 40 -23.15 -5.09 -8.51
CA GLU A 40 -23.41 -5.49 -9.89
C GLU A 40 -22.21 -5.15 -10.79
N ARG A 41 -21.60 -3.98 -10.55
CA ARG A 41 -20.37 -3.53 -11.20
C ARG A 41 -19.39 -3.01 -10.15
N PRO A 42 -18.08 -3.26 -10.32
CA PRO A 42 -17.08 -2.75 -9.39
C PRO A 42 -17.04 -1.22 -9.40
N VAL A 43 -16.80 -0.63 -8.23
CA VAL A 43 -16.42 0.79 -8.13
C VAL A 43 -15.05 0.95 -8.80
N ALA A 44 -14.93 1.93 -9.69
CA ALA A 44 -13.71 2.19 -10.44
C ALA A 44 -12.87 3.26 -9.74
N LEU A 45 -11.56 3.08 -9.70
CA LEU A 45 -10.62 4.14 -9.39
C LEU A 45 -10.32 4.88 -10.68
N GLU A 46 -10.82 6.10 -10.83
CA GLU A 46 -10.66 6.89 -12.06
C GLU A 46 -9.30 7.58 -12.13
N SER A 47 -8.82 8.09 -10.99
CA SER A 47 -7.52 8.74 -10.92
C SER A 47 -6.89 8.60 -9.53
N VAL A 48 -5.56 8.66 -9.53
CA VAL A 48 -4.74 8.80 -8.33
C VAL A 48 -3.67 9.84 -8.60
N THR A 49 -3.62 10.87 -7.77
CA THR A 49 -2.54 11.85 -7.77
C THR A 49 -1.76 11.71 -6.47
N VAL A 50 -0.45 11.50 -6.59
CA VAL A 50 0.47 11.44 -5.45
C VAL A 50 1.44 12.60 -5.56
N THR A 51 1.44 13.46 -4.56
CA THR A 51 2.38 14.58 -4.46
C THR A 51 3.18 14.46 -3.17
N THR A 52 4.48 14.64 -3.25
CA THR A 52 5.36 14.62 -2.08
C THR A 52 6.15 15.92 -1.99
N ASP A 53 6.10 16.56 -0.82
CA ASP A 53 6.90 17.74 -0.48
C ASP A 53 7.92 17.37 0.61
N ILE A 54 9.21 17.62 0.35
CA ILE A 54 10.30 17.27 1.26
C ILE A 54 10.74 18.50 2.03
N ARG A 55 10.58 18.47 3.36
CA ARG A 55 10.95 19.56 4.27
C ARG A 55 11.97 19.06 5.28
N GLY A 56 13.24 19.36 5.02
CA GLY A 56 14.35 18.85 5.83
C GLY A 56 14.37 17.32 5.83
N ALA A 57 14.19 16.71 7.00
CA ALA A 57 14.18 15.26 7.18
C ALA A 57 12.77 14.62 7.07
N LEU A 58 11.74 15.40 6.74
CA LEU A 58 10.35 14.92 6.65
C LEU A 58 9.85 14.96 5.20
N ALA A 59 9.09 13.93 4.81
CA ALA A 59 8.35 13.88 3.56
C ALA A 59 6.84 14.00 3.87
N PHE A 60 6.19 15.00 3.27
CA PHE A 60 4.76 15.20 3.34
C PHE A 60 4.13 14.68 2.05
N THR A 61 3.50 13.51 2.13
CA THR A 61 2.83 12.89 0.98
C THR A 61 1.33 13.16 1.04
N SER A 62 0.80 13.79 0.00
CA SER A 62 -0.64 13.92 -0.25
C SER A 62 -1.06 12.93 -1.32
N VAL A 63 -2.12 12.18 -1.05
CA VAL A 63 -2.69 11.21 -1.99
C VAL A 63 -4.16 11.56 -2.21
N GLU A 64 -4.48 11.89 -3.45
CA GLU A 64 -5.84 12.18 -3.90
C GLU A 64 -6.33 11.02 -4.76
N MET A 65 -7.52 10.49 -4.46
CA MET A 65 -8.12 9.36 -5.16
C MET A 65 -9.55 9.69 -5.57
N VAL A 66 -9.88 9.52 -6.84
CA VAL A 66 -11.24 9.71 -7.36
C VAL A 66 -11.85 8.35 -7.68
N PHE A 67 -12.95 8.01 -6.99
CA PHE A 67 -13.68 6.77 -7.20
C PHE A 67 -15.03 7.03 -7.87
N PHE A 68 -15.36 6.24 -8.89
CA PHE A 68 -16.64 6.28 -9.58
C PHE A 68 -17.47 5.04 -9.28
N ASN A 69 -18.70 5.24 -8.81
CA ASN A 69 -19.68 4.20 -8.64
C ASN A 69 -20.58 4.10 -9.89
N PRO A 70 -20.39 3.09 -10.77
CA PRO A 70 -21.22 2.92 -11.97
C PRO A 70 -22.61 2.34 -11.69
N ASN A 71 -22.94 2.03 -10.43
CA ASN A 71 -24.20 1.39 -10.05
C ASN A 71 -25.30 2.43 -9.80
N ARG A 72 -26.56 2.03 -9.96
CA ARG A 72 -27.73 2.93 -9.85
C ARG A 72 -28.17 3.23 -8.40
N ARG A 73 -27.42 2.73 -7.42
CA ARG A 73 -27.71 2.88 -5.99
C ARG A 73 -26.48 3.39 -5.26
N GLN A 74 -26.72 4.04 -4.11
CA GLN A 74 -25.66 4.41 -3.19
C GLN A 74 -25.02 3.14 -2.61
N LEU A 75 -23.70 3.16 -2.48
CA LEU A 75 -22.91 2.08 -1.91
C LEU A 75 -22.15 2.61 -0.70
N GLU A 76 -22.03 1.77 0.31
CA GLU A 76 -21.18 2.01 1.47
C GLU A 76 -19.90 1.20 1.31
N GLY A 77 -18.77 1.82 1.65
CA GLY A 77 -17.48 1.16 1.63
C GLY A 77 -16.48 1.80 2.57
N GLU A 78 -15.42 1.05 2.83
CA GLU A 78 -14.31 1.42 3.72
C GLU A 78 -13.03 1.56 2.88
N LEU A 79 -12.42 2.75 2.92
CA LEU A 79 -11.08 2.95 2.37
C LEU A 79 -10.05 2.57 3.43
N GLN A 80 -9.36 1.46 3.20
CA GLN A 80 -8.27 1.00 4.05
C GLN A 80 -6.96 1.48 3.48
N PHE A 81 -6.32 2.40 4.19
CA PHE A 81 -5.02 2.96 3.81
C PHE A 81 -3.95 2.51 4.81
N PRO A 82 -3.17 1.45 4.49
CA PRO A 82 -2.14 0.95 5.38
C PRO A 82 -0.96 1.91 5.44
N LEU A 83 -0.48 2.19 6.66
CA LEU A 83 0.71 2.99 6.89
C LEU A 83 1.91 2.07 7.11
N LEU A 84 3.04 2.42 6.51
CA LEU A 84 4.32 1.80 6.81
C LEU A 84 4.90 2.34 8.12
N ASP A 85 5.90 1.64 8.66
CA ASP A 85 6.60 2.07 9.87
C ASP A 85 7.12 3.51 9.73
N GLY A 86 6.89 4.32 10.76
CA GLY A 86 7.29 5.73 10.79
C GLY A 86 6.37 6.70 10.04
N GLN A 87 5.37 6.21 9.29
CA GLN A 87 4.38 7.07 8.64
C GLN A 87 3.27 7.47 9.63
N ARG A 88 2.75 8.69 9.47
CA ARG A 88 1.63 9.23 10.25
C ARG A 88 0.69 10.01 9.35
N VAL A 89 -0.61 9.91 9.61
CA VAL A 89 -1.63 10.73 8.95
C VAL A 89 -1.73 12.06 9.69
N VAL A 90 -1.63 13.16 8.95
CA VAL A 90 -1.78 14.53 9.49
C VAL A 90 -3.11 15.17 9.10
N GLY A 91 -3.80 14.61 8.10
CA GLY A 91 -5.10 15.07 7.65
C GLY A 91 -5.73 14.05 6.69
N LEU A 92 -7.06 14.04 6.67
CA LEU A 92 -7.88 13.28 5.75
C LEU A 92 -9.15 14.10 5.53
N ALA A 93 -9.56 14.24 4.26
CA ALA A 93 -10.82 14.87 3.90
C ALA A 93 -11.49 14.06 2.79
N LEU A 94 -12.82 14.09 2.77
CA LEU A 94 -13.63 13.54 1.70
C LEU A 94 -14.26 14.68 0.92
N ASP A 95 -14.11 14.68 -0.40
CA ASP A 95 -14.91 15.55 -1.25
C ASP A 95 -16.30 14.93 -1.47
N VAL A 96 -17.35 15.68 -1.12
CA VAL A 96 -18.73 15.35 -1.45
C VAL A 96 -19.37 16.56 -2.13
N ASP A 97 -19.80 16.40 -3.38
CA ASP A 97 -20.41 17.45 -4.21
C ASP A 97 -19.54 18.71 -4.40
N GLY A 98 -18.22 18.54 -4.54
CA GLY A 98 -17.25 19.64 -4.71
C GLY A 98 -16.96 20.39 -3.42
N LYS A 99 -17.24 19.78 -2.27
CA LYS A 99 -16.98 20.34 -0.93
C LYS A 99 -16.19 19.35 -0.11
N LEU A 100 -14.99 19.76 0.29
CA LEU A 100 -14.16 19.01 1.23
C LEU A 100 -14.80 18.97 2.62
N ARG A 101 -14.87 17.77 3.17
CA ARG A 101 -15.32 17.46 4.52
C ARG A 101 -14.16 16.80 5.26
N ASP A 102 -13.59 17.52 6.22
CA ASP A 102 -12.53 16.99 7.06
C ASP A 102 -13.03 15.75 7.82
N ALA A 103 -12.25 14.68 7.77
CA ALA A 103 -12.51 13.48 8.53
C ALA A 103 -12.03 13.67 9.97
N VAL A 104 -12.82 13.17 10.92
CA VAL A 104 -12.43 13.15 12.33
C VAL A 104 -11.71 11.83 12.62
N ALA A 105 -10.50 11.93 13.16
CA ALA A 105 -9.77 10.75 13.62
C ALA A 105 -10.54 10.08 14.77
N VAL A 106 -10.83 8.80 14.62
CA VAL A 106 -11.42 7.97 15.67
C VAL A 106 -10.40 6.93 16.11
N GLU A 107 -10.30 6.71 17.42
CA GLU A 107 -9.45 5.64 17.94
C GLU A 107 -9.98 4.29 17.47
N LYS A 108 -9.08 3.45 16.94
CA LYS A 108 -9.43 2.07 16.60
C LYS A 108 -9.73 1.35 17.92
N ALA A 109 -10.94 0.80 18.05
CA ALA A 109 -11.31 0.00 19.21
C ALA A 109 -10.28 -1.13 19.40
N ARG A 110 -9.53 -1.09 20.50
CA ARG A 110 -8.70 -2.23 20.93
C ARG A 110 -9.66 -3.31 21.40
N ARG A 111 -9.73 -4.42 20.68
CA ARG A 111 -10.24 -5.68 21.22
C ARG A 111 -9.10 -6.41 21.91
#